data_AF-A0A955LIV3-F1
#
_entry.id   AF-A0A955LIV3-F1
#
_cell.length_a   1.000
_cell.length_b   1.000
_cell.length_c   1.000
_cell.angle_alpha   90.00
_cell.angle_beta   90.00
_cell.angle_gamma   90.00
#
_symmetry.space_group_name_H-M   'P 1'
#
loop_
_entity.id
_entity.type
_entity.pdbx_description
1 polymer ?
#
loop_
_entity_poly.entity_id
_entity_poly.type
_entity_poly.pdbx_seq_one_letter_code
_entity_poly.pdbx_strand_id
1 'polypeptide(L)'
;MNLESTNHREQGIASIEANKHEQNAKELSHEVLIQAEKAIEQQSNELKDLVGEDVFRKDYISELANAKTELSNELLAITETQNENNVEQRTPEDLASNMTFESLSANDFVTVREAAIKNPEMKASIISDWEKTIGPFAKKLFEEPAFSASIEKLWQELKQPIHEGGPVAVESTTLQNVIAVHEIMGPNAASFAKSCDLRTKTDILEYDMYEGQGAINVRDMSIDPETGEVFGETKLTLAYFDQEGEQCDINRIITKRKREDGEVEKSVYHERFSLPNSVQEGGVAGKVLKESLTEYDAMGIQRMDLHANISVGGYAWASYGFEFDKNHHDESSIEELAEHYSDKLEIILATMDFYEERFDDEKDDWVKEAKIPALEKPLSDVLKQLKSGRTPQEIAGAGIDGPFFCRDKSDEWHIFEDKLEAKSFSQKLKDSGQEHPDYKGALHAGKLVMLGSDWYGSIDLTKTGPSKGKNRELLEKALTSK
;
A
#
# COMPACT_ATOMS: atom_id res chain seq x y z
N MET A 1 -2.57 -28.73 23.44
CA MET A 1 -3.91 -28.50 24.02
C MET A 1 -4.45 -27.10 23.76
N ASN A 2 -3.62 -26.05 23.60
CA ASN A 2 -4.10 -24.70 23.22
C ASN A 2 -4.76 -24.57 21.84
N LEU A 3 -4.58 -25.51 20.90
CA LEU A 3 -5.09 -25.37 19.52
C LEU A 3 -6.57 -25.78 19.35
N GLU A 4 -7.09 -26.72 20.15
CA GLU A 4 -8.49 -27.19 20.02
C GLU A 4 -9.50 -26.31 20.77
N SER A 5 -9.09 -25.67 21.87
CA SER A 5 -9.95 -24.72 22.61
C SER A 5 -10.17 -23.40 21.85
N THR A 6 -9.19 -22.94 21.07
CA THR A 6 -9.30 -21.73 20.25
C THR A 6 -10.31 -21.90 19.10
N ASN A 7 -10.33 -23.07 18.46
CA ASN A 7 -11.17 -23.34 17.28
C ASN A 7 -12.68 -23.31 17.61
N HIS A 8 -13.09 -23.78 18.79
CA HIS A 8 -14.50 -23.74 19.20
C HIS A 8 -14.94 -22.39 19.79
N ARG A 9 -14.01 -21.62 20.38
CA ARG A 9 -14.24 -20.22 20.76
C ARG A 9 -14.59 -19.39 19.53
N GLU A 10 -13.85 -19.58 18.44
CA GLU A 10 -14.08 -18.93 17.15
C GLU A 10 -15.42 -19.34 16.53
N GLN A 11 -15.80 -20.62 16.60
CA GLN A 11 -17.11 -21.10 16.13
C GLN A 11 -18.30 -20.49 16.90
N GLY A 12 -18.17 -20.29 18.22
CA GLY A 12 -19.18 -19.63 19.04
C GLY A 12 -19.37 -18.16 18.66
N ILE A 13 -18.26 -17.44 18.42
CA ILE A 13 -18.26 -16.04 17.98
C ILE A 13 -18.88 -15.92 16.58
N ALA A 14 -18.49 -16.78 15.64
CA ALA A 14 -19.05 -16.79 14.28
C ALA A 14 -20.57 -17.06 14.27
N SER A 15 -21.09 -17.87 15.20
CA SER A 15 -22.53 -18.13 15.35
C SER A 15 -23.31 -16.90 15.84
N ILE A 16 -22.71 -16.06 16.71
CA ILE A 16 -23.29 -14.76 17.11
C ILE A 16 -23.41 -13.85 15.90
N GLU A 17 -22.34 -13.74 15.11
CA GLU A 17 -22.30 -12.83 13.97
C GLU A 17 -23.27 -13.24 12.85
N ALA A 18 -23.49 -14.54 12.65
CA ALA A 18 -24.43 -15.05 11.66
C ALA A 18 -25.90 -14.78 12.02
N ASN A 19 -26.24 -14.73 13.31
CA ASN A 19 -27.61 -14.58 13.80
C ASN A 19 -27.97 -13.16 14.27
N LYS A 20 -27.06 -12.19 14.10
CA LYS A 20 -27.18 -10.79 14.59
C LYS A 20 -28.38 -9.98 14.08
N HIS A 21 -29.11 -10.47 13.07
CA HIS A 21 -30.16 -9.71 12.39
C HIS A 21 -31.61 -10.11 12.79
N GLU A 22 -31.82 -11.18 13.55
CA GLU A 22 -33.17 -11.75 13.73
C GLU A 22 -33.65 -11.83 15.20
N GLN A 23 -32.81 -11.57 16.20
CA GLN A 23 -33.18 -11.70 17.62
C GLN A 23 -32.67 -10.55 18.49
N ASN A 24 -33.31 -10.32 19.64
CA ASN A 24 -32.86 -9.33 20.63
C ASN A 24 -31.47 -9.71 21.15
N ALA A 25 -30.52 -8.76 21.18
CA ALA A 25 -29.16 -8.96 21.68
C ALA A 25 -29.09 -9.67 23.04
N LYS A 26 -30.05 -9.41 23.95
CA LYS A 26 -30.12 -10.11 25.24
C LYS A 26 -30.48 -11.59 25.11
N GLU A 27 -31.39 -11.94 24.20
CA GLU A 27 -31.78 -13.33 23.96
C GLU A 27 -30.65 -14.10 23.26
N LEU A 28 -29.99 -13.47 22.27
CA LEU A 28 -28.85 -14.04 21.55
C LEU A 28 -27.66 -14.27 22.49
N SER A 29 -27.35 -13.30 23.37
CA SER A 29 -26.26 -13.43 24.35
C SER A 29 -26.51 -14.58 25.34
N HIS A 30 -27.77 -14.79 25.75
CA HIS A 30 -28.14 -15.87 26.66
C HIS A 30 -28.09 -17.24 25.98
N GLU A 31 -28.59 -17.35 24.74
CA GLU A 31 -28.55 -18.60 23.98
C GLU A 31 -27.11 -19.02 23.66
N VAL A 32 -26.24 -18.07 23.29
CA VAL A 32 -24.82 -18.36 23.03
C VAL A 32 -24.09 -18.77 24.29
N LEU A 33 -24.38 -18.13 25.43
CA LEU A 33 -23.82 -18.55 26.72
C LEU A 33 -24.25 -19.98 27.07
N ILE A 34 -25.53 -20.34 26.83
CA ILE A 34 -26.01 -21.72 27.02
C ILE A 34 -25.30 -22.71 26.08
N GLN A 35 -25.09 -22.34 24.81
CA GLN A 35 -24.41 -23.21 23.85
C GLN A 35 -22.93 -23.40 24.20
N ALA A 36 -22.23 -22.34 24.59
CA ALA A 36 -20.85 -22.41 25.03
C ALA A 36 -20.70 -23.21 26.34
N GLU A 37 -21.61 -23.03 27.31
CA GLU A 37 -21.64 -23.85 28.52
C GLU A 37 -21.81 -25.35 28.19
N LYS A 38 -22.70 -25.69 27.26
CA LYS A 38 -22.89 -27.08 26.80
C LYS A 38 -21.66 -27.64 26.11
N ALA A 39 -20.99 -26.86 25.26
CA ALA A 39 -19.78 -27.29 24.57
C ALA A 39 -18.63 -27.55 25.56
N ILE A 40 -18.45 -26.65 26.53
CA ILE A 40 -17.47 -26.79 27.62
C ILE A 40 -17.79 -28.04 28.46
N GLU A 41 -19.06 -28.27 28.81
CA GLU A 41 -19.47 -29.46 29.57
C GLU A 41 -19.25 -30.76 28.78
N GLN A 42 -19.54 -30.76 27.48
CA GLN A 42 -19.29 -31.91 26.62
C GLN A 42 -17.79 -32.25 26.55
N GLN A 43 -16.93 -31.26 26.28
CA GLN A 43 -15.47 -31.46 26.23
C GLN A 43 -14.92 -31.89 27.58
N SER A 44 -15.43 -31.33 28.68
CA SER A 44 -15.10 -31.75 30.04
C SER A 44 -15.39 -33.24 30.25
N ASN A 45 -16.52 -33.74 29.75
CA ASN A 45 -16.87 -35.17 29.85
C ASN A 45 -15.96 -36.04 28.98
N GLU A 46 -15.66 -35.61 27.75
CA GLU A 46 -14.74 -36.33 26.84
C GLU A 46 -13.32 -36.43 27.42
N LEU A 47 -12.81 -35.34 28.00
CA LEU A 47 -11.52 -35.32 28.70
C LEU A 47 -11.53 -36.22 29.94
N LYS A 48 -12.60 -36.17 30.73
CA LYS A 48 -12.77 -37.01 31.92
C LYS A 48 -12.69 -38.51 31.59
N ASP A 49 -13.31 -38.92 30.48
CA ASP A 49 -13.25 -40.29 29.98
C ASP A 49 -11.84 -40.69 29.52
N LEU A 50 -11.06 -39.72 28.99
CA LEU A 50 -9.72 -39.96 28.46
C LEU A 50 -8.63 -40.06 29.55
N VAL A 51 -8.65 -39.17 30.55
CA VAL A 51 -7.59 -39.07 31.57
C VAL A 51 -7.93 -39.75 32.89
N GLY A 52 -9.18 -40.19 33.06
CA GLY A 52 -9.69 -40.79 34.30
C GLY A 52 -10.07 -39.74 35.35
N GLU A 53 -11.06 -40.10 36.19
CA GLU A 53 -11.74 -39.16 37.08
C GLU A 53 -10.84 -38.55 38.17
N ASP A 54 -9.82 -39.28 38.63
CA ASP A 54 -8.90 -38.80 39.68
C ASP A 54 -7.92 -37.73 39.18
N VAL A 55 -7.51 -37.81 37.91
CA VAL A 55 -6.61 -36.81 37.29
C VAL A 55 -7.42 -35.57 36.89
N PHE A 56 -8.64 -35.78 36.37
CA PHE A 56 -9.53 -34.69 35.97
C PHE A 56 -9.91 -33.77 37.14
N ARG A 57 -10.18 -34.33 38.33
CA ARG A 57 -10.63 -33.54 39.49
C ARG A 57 -9.57 -32.63 40.11
N LYS A 58 -8.28 -32.96 39.98
CA LYS A 58 -7.22 -32.28 40.74
C LYS A 58 -6.77 -30.96 40.12
N ASP A 59 -6.72 -30.92 38.78
CA ASP A 59 -6.13 -29.79 38.06
C ASP A 59 -7.15 -29.07 37.14
N TYR A 60 -8.18 -29.77 36.63
CA TYR A 60 -9.00 -29.25 35.54
C TYR A 60 -10.25 -28.46 35.96
N ILE A 61 -10.84 -28.77 37.12
CA ILE A 61 -12.10 -28.12 37.56
C ILE A 61 -11.92 -26.62 37.80
N SER A 62 -10.77 -26.21 38.33
CA SER A 62 -10.48 -24.79 38.58
C SER A 62 -10.25 -24.02 37.28
N GLU A 63 -9.58 -24.61 36.30
CA GLU A 63 -9.34 -23.97 35.00
C GLU A 63 -10.64 -23.81 34.20
N LEU A 64 -11.52 -24.83 34.24
CA LEU A 64 -12.83 -24.78 33.59
C LEU A 64 -13.74 -23.70 34.19
N ALA A 65 -13.71 -23.54 35.52
CA ALA A 65 -14.46 -22.50 36.23
C ALA A 65 -13.95 -21.10 35.88
N ASN A 66 -12.63 -20.94 35.71
CA ASN A 66 -12.02 -19.68 35.29
C ASN A 66 -12.39 -19.34 33.84
N ALA A 67 -12.27 -20.29 32.91
CA ALA A 67 -12.66 -20.10 31.51
C ALA A 67 -14.13 -19.72 31.36
N LYS A 68 -15.03 -20.35 32.15
CA LYS A 68 -16.44 -19.98 32.19
C LYS A 68 -16.68 -18.56 32.70
N THR A 69 -15.91 -18.13 33.69
CA THR A 69 -15.98 -16.77 34.25
C THR A 69 -15.47 -15.74 33.25
N GLU A 70 -14.34 -16.00 32.59
CA GLU A 70 -13.78 -15.14 31.54
C GLU A 70 -14.77 -14.97 30.37
N LEU A 71 -15.33 -16.08 29.86
CA LEU A 71 -16.30 -16.02 28.77
C LEU A 71 -17.57 -15.25 29.17
N SER A 72 -18.06 -15.44 30.39
CA SER A 72 -19.21 -14.68 30.90
C SER A 72 -18.92 -13.19 31.02
N ASN A 73 -17.69 -12.81 31.40
CA ASN A 73 -17.28 -11.41 31.51
C ASN A 73 -17.11 -10.77 30.13
N GLU A 74 -16.53 -11.48 29.16
CA GLU A 74 -16.43 -11.02 27.76
C GLU A 74 -17.82 -10.82 27.14
N LEU A 75 -18.75 -11.76 27.33
CA LEU A 75 -20.12 -11.64 26.85
C LEU A 75 -20.90 -10.50 27.54
N LEU A 76 -20.67 -10.27 28.83
CA LEU A 76 -21.20 -9.10 29.54
C LEU A 76 -20.66 -7.80 28.94
N ALA A 77 -19.36 -7.71 28.70
CA ALA A 77 -18.75 -6.54 28.08
C ALA A 77 -19.30 -6.29 26.66
N ILE A 78 -19.48 -7.34 25.84
CA ILE A 78 -20.11 -7.23 24.52
C ILE A 78 -21.56 -6.76 24.65
N THR A 79 -22.33 -7.29 25.60
CA THR A 79 -23.74 -6.92 25.83
C THR A 79 -23.88 -5.50 26.37
N GLU A 80 -22.95 -5.05 27.22
CA GLU A 80 -22.89 -3.67 27.72
C GLU A 80 -22.50 -2.70 26.60
N THR A 81 -21.50 -3.04 25.79
CA THR A 81 -21.12 -2.27 24.59
C THR A 81 -22.27 -2.22 23.57
N GLN A 82 -23.02 -3.32 23.42
CA GLN A 82 -24.22 -3.35 22.57
C GLN A 82 -25.40 -2.60 23.19
N ASN A 83 -25.50 -2.50 24.52
CA ASN A 83 -26.51 -1.65 25.17
C ASN A 83 -26.14 -0.17 25.12
N GLU A 84 -24.85 0.19 25.09
CA GLU A 84 -24.41 1.56 24.75
C GLU A 84 -24.72 1.88 23.28
N ASN A 85 -24.72 0.87 22.40
CA ASN A 85 -25.21 0.97 21.02
C ASN A 85 -26.73 0.80 20.87
N ASN A 86 -27.46 0.36 21.90
CA ASN A 86 -28.90 0.61 22.03
C ASN A 86 -29.02 2.07 22.42
N VAL A 87 -28.87 2.92 21.40
CA VAL A 87 -29.22 4.32 21.41
C VAL A 87 -30.62 4.41 22.00
N GLU A 88 -30.74 4.73 23.31
CA GLU A 88 -31.88 5.49 23.81
C GLU A 88 -32.12 6.54 22.74
N GLN A 89 -33.30 6.55 22.12
CA GLN A 89 -33.62 7.41 20.97
C GLN A 89 -33.28 8.87 21.28
N ARG A 90 -32.02 9.25 21.09
CA ARG A 90 -31.55 10.61 21.25
C ARG A 90 -32.27 11.36 20.17
N THR A 91 -33.00 12.39 20.57
CA THR A 91 -33.67 13.22 19.59
C THR A 91 -32.59 13.86 18.70
N PRO A 92 -32.88 14.16 17.42
CA PRO A 92 -31.94 14.90 16.59
C PRO A 92 -31.43 16.18 17.25
N GLU A 93 -32.26 16.81 18.08
CA GLU A 93 -31.91 17.98 18.91
C GLU A 93 -30.89 17.65 20.00
N ASP A 94 -31.01 16.50 20.68
CA ASP A 94 -30.03 16.03 21.66
C ASP A 94 -28.69 15.67 21.00
N LEU A 95 -28.73 15.09 19.80
CA LEU A 95 -27.53 14.81 19.01
C LEU A 95 -26.85 16.11 18.57
N ALA A 96 -27.60 17.05 18.00
CA ALA A 96 -27.07 18.32 17.53
C ALA A 96 -26.49 19.20 18.64
N SER A 97 -27.03 19.12 19.86
CA SER A 97 -26.57 19.95 21.01
C SER A 97 -25.35 19.41 21.73
N ASN A 98 -25.12 18.09 21.68
CA ASN A 98 -24.04 17.44 22.44
C ASN A 98 -22.86 16.98 21.58
N MET A 99 -22.95 17.07 20.26
CA MET A 99 -21.93 16.51 19.36
C MET A 99 -21.00 17.59 18.80
N THR A 100 -19.71 17.38 19.02
CA THR A 100 -18.66 18.09 18.30
C THR A 100 -18.50 17.48 16.90
N PHE A 101 -18.01 18.28 15.95
CA PHE A 101 -17.67 17.81 14.61
C PHE A 101 -16.73 16.59 14.62
N GLU A 102 -15.79 16.55 15.56
CA GLU A 102 -14.77 15.51 15.68
C GLU A 102 -15.34 14.17 16.20
N SER A 103 -16.33 14.24 17.09
CA SER A 103 -16.93 13.05 17.72
C SER A 103 -18.14 12.48 16.99
N LEU A 104 -18.62 13.17 15.95
CA LEU A 104 -19.86 12.79 15.28
C LEU A 104 -19.65 11.57 14.40
N SER A 105 -20.41 10.50 14.63
CA SER A 105 -20.45 9.37 13.70
C SER A 105 -21.16 9.80 12.41
N ALA A 106 -20.80 9.20 11.27
CA ALA A 106 -21.48 9.51 10.03
C ALA A 106 -22.99 9.09 10.03
N ASN A 107 -23.41 8.13 10.87
CA ASN A 107 -24.84 7.79 11.07
C ASN A 107 -25.59 8.93 11.75
N ASP A 108 -25.00 9.47 12.81
CA ASP A 108 -25.58 10.57 13.56
C ASP A 108 -25.64 11.83 12.68
N PHE A 109 -24.64 12.05 11.82
CA PHE A 109 -24.66 13.13 10.85
C PHE A 109 -25.85 13.06 9.89
N VAL A 110 -26.14 11.89 9.31
CA VAL A 110 -27.31 11.73 8.42
C VAL A 110 -28.60 12.06 9.18
N THR A 111 -28.75 11.55 10.40
CA THR A 111 -29.91 11.81 11.26
C THR A 111 -30.08 13.30 11.57
N VAL A 112 -29.00 13.96 12.01
CA VAL A 112 -28.96 15.39 12.32
C VAL A 112 -29.26 16.22 11.07
N ARG A 113 -28.71 15.85 9.91
CA ARG A 113 -28.94 16.54 8.65
C ARG A 113 -30.39 16.44 8.18
N GLU A 114 -31.00 15.27 8.25
CA GLU A 114 -32.40 15.10 7.86
C GLU A 114 -33.35 15.90 8.75
N ALA A 115 -33.06 15.98 10.05
CA ALA A 115 -33.81 16.82 10.98
C ALA A 115 -33.60 18.31 10.67
N ALA A 116 -32.35 18.73 10.43
CA ALA A 116 -32.01 20.10 10.04
C ALA A 116 -32.68 20.52 8.72
N ILE A 117 -32.82 19.63 7.74
CA ILE A 117 -33.55 19.90 6.49
C ILE A 117 -35.04 20.21 6.77
N LYS A 118 -35.64 19.56 7.77
CA LYS A 118 -37.04 19.77 8.18
C LYS A 118 -37.22 20.96 9.12
N ASN A 119 -36.15 21.40 9.79
CA ASN A 119 -36.16 22.50 10.75
C ASN A 119 -35.10 23.57 10.41
N PRO A 120 -35.47 24.65 9.69
CA PRO A 120 -34.54 25.70 9.28
C PRO A 120 -33.82 26.42 10.43
N GLU A 121 -34.45 26.55 11.60
CA GLU A 121 -33.84 27.19 12.77
C GLU A 121 -32.73 26.31 13.34
N MET A 122 -32.98 25.01 13.47
CA MET A 122 -31.98 24.01 13.87
C MET A 122 -30.81 23.99 12.88
N LYS A 123 -31.08 23.98 11.57
CA LYS A 123 -30.06 24.04 10.53
C LYS A 123 -29.17 25.28 10.68
N ALA A 124 -29.78 26.46 10.82
CA ALA A 124 -29.05 27.70 10.98
C ALA A 124 -28.19 27.71 12.26
N SER A 125 -28.70 27.15 13.36
CA SER A 125 -27.97 27.01 14.62
C SER A 125 -26.76 26.09 14.48
N ILE A 126 -26.92 24.90 13.87
CA ILE A 126 -25.83 23.93 13.67
C ILE A 126 -24.76 24.53 12.76
N ILE A 127 -25.16 25.11 11.62
CA ILE A 127 -24.22 25.77 10.70
C ILE A 127 -23.46 26.87 11.44
N SER A 128 -24.15 27.76 12.15
CA SER A 128 -23.50 28.86 12.88
C SER A 128 -22.53 28.36 13.94
N ASP A 129 -22.78 27.21 14.56
CA ASP A 129 -21.88 26.65 15.56
C ASP A 129 -20.67 25.98 14.90
N TRP A 130 -20.90 25.17 13.88
CA TRP A 130 -19.84 24.46 13.15
C TRP A 130 -18.96 25.40 12.33
N GLU A 131 -19.49 26.51 11.83
CA GLU A 131 -18.69 27.55 11.16
C GLU A 131 -17.55 28.09 12.05
N LYS A 132 -17.69 28.00 13.38
CA LYS A 132 -16.62 28.39 14.32
C LYS A 132 -15.44 27.42 14.30
N THR A 133 -15.67 26.16 13.91
CA THR A 133 -14.68 25.07 13.94
C THR A 133 -14.15 24.77 12.54
N ILE A 134 -15.04 24.67 11.55
CA ILE A 134 -14.74 24.21 10.18
C ILE A 134 -15.02 25.27 9.12
N GLY A 135 -15.27 26.51 9.54
CA GLY A 135 -15.46 27.63 8.63
C GLY A 135 -16.64 27.44 7.66
N PRO A 136 -16.57 27.98 6.44
CA PRO A 136 -17.66 27.87 5.46
C PRO A 136 -17.93 26.42 5.00
N PHE A 137 -17.08 25.44 5.36
CA PHE A 137 -17.33 24.03 5.07
C PHE A 137 -18.61 23.51 5.76
N ALA A 138 -18.99 24.10 6.90
CA ALA A 138 -20.26 23.77 7.56
C ALA A 138 -21.46 24.02 6.62
N LYS A 139 -21.47 25.14 5.88
CA LYS A 139 -22.52 25.40 4.89
C LYS A 139 -22.51 24.36 3.78
N LYS A 140 -21.33 24.03 3.23
CA LYS A 140 -21.18 23.00 2.18
C LYS A 140 -21.87 21.68 2.58
N LEU A 141 -21.68 21.22 3.82
CA LEU A 141 -22.27 19.98 4.33
C LEU A 141 -23.81 19.98 4.39
N PHE A 142 -24.43 21.13 4.71
CA PHE A 142 -25.87 21.23 4.93
C PHE A 142 -26.66 21.89 3.79
N GLU A 143 -25.99 22.64 2.92
CA GLU A 143 -26.59 23.46 1.86
C GLU A 143 -26.33 22.93 0.45
N GLU A 144 -25.39 22.01 0.26
CA GLU A 144 -25.11 21.37 -1.03
C GLU A 144 -25.54 19.90 -1.03
N PRO A 145 -26.78 19.56 -1.48
CA PRO A 145 -27.30 18.20 -1.39
C PRO A 145 -26.45 17.16 -2.10
N ALA A 146 -25.83 17.53 -3.23
CA ALA A 146 -24.95 16.66 -4.00
C ALA A 146 -23.68 16.29 -3.21
N PHE A 147 -23.11 17.24 -2.48
CA PHE A 147 -21.93 17.01 -1.67
C PHE A 147 -22.23 16.06 -0.51
N SER A 148 -23.28 16.33 0.28
CA SER A 148 -23.62 15.45 1.39
C SER A 148 -24.03 14.04 0.92
N ALA A 149 -24.70 13.93 -0.22
CA ALA A 149 -25.03 12.63 -0.81
C ALA A 149 -23.76 11.86 -1.24
N SER A 150 -22.74 12.58 -1.73
CA SER A 150 -21.43 12.00 -2.04
C SER A 150 -20.72 11.48 -0.77
N ILE A 151 -20.76 12.26 0.32
CA ILE A 151 -20.22 11.85 1.64
C ILE A 151 -20.93 10.61 2.18
N GLU A 152 -22.26 10.59 2.14
CA GLU A 152 -23.06 9.46 2.60
C GLU A 152 -22.77 8.19 1.77
N LYS A 153 -22.73 8.32 0.44
CA LYS A 153 -22.36 7.23 -0.46
C LYS A 153 -20.96 6.71 -0.14
N LEU A 154 -19.96 7.58 -0.07
CA LEU A 154 -18.58 7.19 0.25
C LEU A 154 -18.53 6.44 1.56
N TRP A 155 -19.21 6.93 2.60
CA TRP A 155 -19.23 6.27 3.89
C TRP A 155 -19.83 4.86 3.85
N GLN A 156 -20.92 4.64 3.10
CA GLN A 156 -21.47 3.30 2.90
C GLN A 156 -20.46 2.38 2.19
N GLU A 157 -19.72 2.90 1.23
CA GLU A 157 -18.67 2.16 0.52
C GLU A 157 -17.46 1.86 1.41
N LEU A 158 -17.04 2.79 2.27
CA LEU A 158 -15.88 2.61 3.16
C LEU A 158 -16.11 1.55 4.24
N LYS A 159 -17.38 1.29 4.60
CA LYS A 159 -17.80 0.21 5.51
C LYS A 159 -17.77 -1.16 4.86
N GLN A 160 -17.78 -1.24 3.53
CA GLN A 160 -17.69 -2.52 2.86
C GLN A 160 -16.24 -3.02 2.90
N PRO A 161 -16.03 -4.32 3.06
CA PRO A 161 -14.71 -4.88 2.93
C PRO A 161 -14.21 -4.69 1.48
N ILE A 162 -12.90 -4.46 1.32
CA ILE A 162 -12.28 -4.23 0.00
C ILE A 162 -12.51 -5.44 -0.91
N HIS A 163 -12.40 -6.64 -0.33
CA HIS A 163 -12.72 -7.93 -0.92
C HIS A 163 -13.42 -8.79 0.13
N GLU A 164 -14.15 -9.83 -0.27
CA GLU A 164 -14.72 -10.80 0.66
C GLU A 164 -13.65 -11.37 1.60
N GLY A 165 -13.90 -11.28 2.92
CA GLY A 165 -12.97 -11.63 4.00
C GLY A 165 -11.78 -10.68 4.17
N GLY A 166 -11.81 -9.50 3.56
CA GLY A 166 -10.74 -8.50 3.64
C GLY A 166 -11.00 -7.37 4.63
N PRO A 167 -10.02 -6.47 4.81
CA PRO A 167 -10.18 -5.28 5.64
C PRO A 167 -11.27 -4.35 5.10
N VAL A 168 -11.88 -3.59 6.00
CA VAL A 168 -12.73 -2.45 5.60
C VAL A 168 -11.84 -1.31 5.13
N ALA A 169 -12.38 -0.37 4.36
CA ALA A 169 -11.56 0.73 3.88
C ALA A 169 -11.12 1.66 5.02
N VAL A 170 -11.95 1.93 6.04
CA VAL A 170 -11.59 2.80 7.18
C VAL A 170 -12.13 2.20 8.48
N GLU A 171 -11.29 2.12 9.52
CA GLU A 171 -11.63 1.52 10.82
C GLU A 171 -12.59 2.40 11.63
N SER A 172 -12.31 3.71 11.72
CA SER A 172 -13.18 4.69 12.40
C SER A 172 -13.93 5.57 11.41
N THR A 173 -15.26 5.41 11.38
CA THR A 173 -16.15 6.17 10.47
C THR A 173 -16.71 7.44 11.13
N THR A 174 -15.84 8.21 11.79
CA THR A 174 -16.20 9.57 12.21
C THR A 174 -16.48 10.41 10.95
N LEU A 175 -17.39 11.38 11.06
CA LEU A 175 -17.70 12.28 9.96
C LEU A 175 -16.44 13.01 9.46
N GLN A 176 -15.58 13.41 10.39
CA GLN A 176 -14.31 14.04 10.11
C GLN A 176 -13.42 13.18 9.19
N ASN A 177 -13.27 11.88 9.49
CA ASN A 177 -12.47 10.98 8.66
C ASN A 177 -13.07 10.78 7.27
N VAL A 178 -14.40 10.62 7.18
CA VAL A 178 -15.07 10.48 5.87
C VAL A 178 -14.87 11.75 5.03
N ILE A 179 -14.97 12.93 5.63
CA ILE A 179 -14.71 14.22 4.96
C ILE A 179 -13.25 14.30 4.50
N ALA A 180 -12.29 13.93 5.36
CA ALA A 180 -10.88 13.95 5.01
C ALA A 180 -10.60 13.04 3.81
N VAL A 181 -11.09 11.80 3.84
CA VAL A 181 -10.96 10.85 2.73
C VAL A 181 -11.62 11.41 1.46
N HIS A 182 -12.83 11.98 1.57
CA HIS A 182 -13.53 12.57 0.43
C HIS A 182 -12.75 13.74 -0.21
N GLU A 183 -12.22 14.66 0.60
CA GLU A 183 -11.56 15.86 0.08
C GLU A 183 -10.13 15.57 -0.42
N ILE A 184 -9.43 14.62 0.21
CA ILE A 184 -8.06 14.22 -0.15
C ILE A 184 -8.07 13.23 -1.31
N MET A 185 -8.78 12.10 -1.15
CA MET A 185 -8.82 10.96 -2.10
C MET A 185 -10.06 10.97 -3.01
N GLY A 186 -10.95 11.95 -2.89
CA GLY A 186 -12.17 11.99 -3.71
C GLY A 186 -13.23 10.95 -3.31
N PRO A 187 -14.37 10.94 -4.01
CA PRO A 187 -15.48 10.03 -3.74
C PRO A 187 -15.19 8.57 -4.13
N ASN A 188 -14.06 8.30 -4.79
CA ASN A 188 -13.68 6.96 -5.29
C ASN A 188 -12.66 6.26 -4.39
N ALA A 189 -12.44 6.71 -3.15
CA ALA A 189 -11.39 6.16 -2.28
C ALA A 189 -11.50 4.63 -2.07
N ALA A 190 -12.72 4.09 -2.01
CA ALA A 190 -12.94 2.64 -1.94
C ALA A 190 -12.56 1.92 -3.25
N SER A 191 -12.82 2.54 -4.41
CA SER A 191 -12.36 2.04 -5.72
C SER A 191 -10.84 2.01 -5.79
N PHE A 192 -10.19 3.06 -5.30
CA PHE A 192 -8.74 3.11 -5.23
C PHE A 192 -8.14 2.01 -4.35
N ALA A 193 -8.69 1.78 -3.16
CA ALA A 193 -8.23 0.68 -2.30
C ALA A 193 -8.34 -0.68 -3.03
N LYS A 194 -9.43 -0.91 -3.78
CA LYS A 194 -9.62 -2.10 -4.63
C LYS A 194 -8.64 -2.17 -5.80
N SER A 195 -8.30 -1.04 -6.42
CA SER A 195 -7.31 -0.96 -7.51
C SER A 195 -5.90 -1.35 -7.04
N CYS A 196 -5.62 -1.11 -5.76
CA CYS A 196 -4.39 -1.53 -5.12
C CYS A 196 -4.44 -2.98 -4.62
N ASP A 197 -5.60 -3.61 -4.51
CA ASP A 197 -5.71 -4.93 -3.91
C ASP A 197 -5.06 -6.03 -4.77
N LEU A 198 -4.01 -6.65 -4.24
CA LEU A 198 -3.28 -7.71 -4.92
C LEU A 198 -4.11 -8.97 -5.13
N ARG A 199 -5.09 -9.27 -4.26
CA ARG A 199 -5.95 -10.45 -4.43
C ARG A 199 -6.80 -10.38 -5.69
N THR A 200 -7.07 -9.19 -6.20
CA THR A 200 -7.75 -9.03 -7.49
C THR A 200 -6.86 -9.40 -8.69
N LYS A 201 -5.55 -9.57 -8.47
CA LYS A 201 -4.53 -9.83 -9.49
C LYS A 201 -3.90 -11.21 -9.36
N THR A 202 -4.11 -11.88 -8.23
CA THR A 202 -3.57 -13.20 -7.93
C THR A 202 -4.39 -13.91 -6.84
N ASP A 203 -4.55 -15.22 -6.98
CA ASP A 203 -5.33 -16.05 -6.04
C ASP A 203 -4.47 -16.67 -4.94
N ILE A 204 -3.14 -16.45 -4.97
CA ILE A 204 -2.19 -17.09 -4.04
C ILE A 204 -1.85 -16.24 -2.81
N LEU A 205 -2.60 -15.16 -2.59
CA LEU A 205 -2.39 -14.25 -1.46
C LEU A 205 -3.58 -14.27 -0.50
N GLU A 206 -3.27 -14.26 0.79
CA GLU A 206 -4.20 -14.09 1.90
C GLU A 206 -3.90 -12.77 2.61
N TYR A 207 -4.89 -12.13 3.22
CA TYR A 207 -4.68 -10.87 3.94
C TYR A 207 -3.90 -11.12 5.24
N ASP A 208 -2.89 -10.29 5.49
CA ASP A 208 -2.22 -10.14 6.80
C ASP A 208 -2.85 -8.96 7.56
N MET A 209 -4.17 -8.94 7.60
CA MET A 209 -4.96 -7.92 8.26
C MET A 209 -6.19 -8.59 8.84
N TYR A 210 -6.56 -8.23 10.07
CA TYR A 210 -7.76 -8.78 10.68
C TYR A 210 -9.02 -8.19 10.04
N GLU A 211 -10.10 -8.97 10.01
CA GLU A 211 -11.40 -8.49 9.55
C GLU A 211 -11.83 -7.26 10.37
N GLY A 212 -12.22 -6.19 9.67
CA GLY A 212 -12.59 -4.91 10.29
C GLY A 212 -11.43 -3.94 10.53
N GLN A 213 -10.16 -4.32 10.33
CA GLN A 213 -9.06 -3.37 10.32
C GLN A 213 -9.21 -2.40 9.14
N GLY A 214 -8.97 -1.11 9.36
CA GLY A 214 -9.06 -0.09 8.33
C GLY A 214 -7.82 -0.04 7.44
N ALA A 215 -7.99 -0.20 6.14
CA ALA A 215 -6.90 -0.06 5.18
C ALA A 215 -6.45 1.41 5.02
N ILE A 216 -7.35 2.38 5.18
CA ILE A 216 -7.12 3.81 5.04
C ILE A 216 -7.16 4.48 6.41
N ASN A 217 -6.07 5.17 6.73
CA ASN A 217 -5.91 5.94 7.96
C ASN A 217 -5.76 7.43 7.64
N VAL A 218 -6.47 8.29 8.35
CA VAL A 218 -6.36 9.75 8.21
C VAL A 218 -5.33 10.28 9.21
N ARG A 219 -4.45 11.18 8.78
CA ARG A 219 -3.42 11.83 9.61
C ARG A 219 -3.38 13.33 9.33
N ASP A 220 -3.01 14.10 10.34
CA ASP A 220 -2.70 15.53 10.24
C ASP A 220 -3.77 16.36 9.52
N MET A 221 -5.04 15.99 9.71
CA MET A 221 -6.16 16.68 9.10
C MET A 221 -6.30 18.08 9.70
N SER A 222 -6.46 19.08 8.83
CA SER A 222 -6.84 20.43 9.21
C SER A 222 -7.88 20.99 8.23
N ILE A 223 -8.68 21.94 8.70
CA ILE A 223 -9.63 22.67 7.88
C ILE A 223 -9.27 24.15 8.01
N ASP A 224 -8.99 24.80 6.90
CA ASP A 224 -8.73 26.24 6.87
C ASP A 224 -10.03 26.98 7.25
N PRO A 225 -10.06 27.74 8.35
CA PRO A 225 -11.29 28.32 8.87
C PRO A 225 -11.85 29.46 7.98
N GLU A 226 -11.03 30.06 7.11
CA GLU A 226 -11.47 31.14 6.23
C GLU A 226 -12.10 30.60 4.96
N THR A 227 -11.49 29.56 4.38
CA THR A 227 -11.88 29.00 3.08
C THR A 227 -12.73 27.73 3.20
N GLY A 228 -12.71 27.08 4.36
CA GLY A 228 -13.28 25.75 4.57
C GLY A 228 -12.51 24.65 3.86
N GLU A 229 -11.31 24.93 3.35
CA GLU A 229 -10.54 23.94 2.61
C GLU A 229 -9.91 22.91 3.54
N VAL A 230 -10.10 21.62 3.22
CA VAL A 230 -9.52 20.51 3.97
C VAL A 230 -8.11 20.21 3.45
N PHE A 231 -7.19 20.01 4.38
CA PHE A 231 -5.80 19.58 4.18
C PHE A 231 -5.49 18.40 5.09
N GLY A 232 -4.46 17.62 4.73
CA GLY A 232 -3.98 16.51 5.55
C GLY A 232 -3.45 15.35 4.71
N GLU A 233 -3.33 14.20 5.35
CA GLU A 233 -2.81 12.98 4.75
C GLU A 233 -3.76 11.81 4.95
N THR A 234 -3.84 10.95 3.94
CA THR A 234 -4.47 9.64 4.06
C THR A 234 -3.47 8.55 3.68
N LYS A 235 -3.32 7.55 4.54
CA LYS A 235 -2.43 6.41 4.32
C LYS A 235 -3.24 5.16 4.03
N LEU A 236 -3.13 4.64 2.81
CA LEU A 236 -3.55 3.29 2.46
C LEU A 236 -2.46 2.30 2.86
N THR A 237 -2.84 1.23 3.55
CA THR A 237 -2.01 0.09 3.95
C THR A 237 -2.77 -1.19 3.63
N LEU A 238 -2.17 -2.05 2.81
CA LEU A 238 -2.66 -3.39 2.52
C LEU A 238 -1.49 -4.36 2.73
N ALA A 239 -1.69 -5.36 3.58
CA ALA A 239 -0.70 -6.38 3.91
C ALA A 239 -1.24 -7.77 3.60
N TYR A 240 -0.36 -8.66 3.14
CA TYR A 240 -0.70 -10.01 2.71
C TYR A 240 0.43 -10.99 3.04
N PHE A 241 0.09 -12.28 3.02
CA PHE A 241 1.04 -13.38 2.90
C PHE A 241 0.75 -14.21 1.65
N ASP A 242 1.78 -14.83 1.09
CA ASP A 242 1.60 -15.92 0.13
C ASP A 242 1.51 -17.30 0.81
N GLN A 243 1.39 -18.35 0.00
CA GLN A 243 1.29 -19.74 0.46
C GLN A 243 2.54 -20.24 1.20
N GLU A 244 3.69 -19.57 1.02
CA GLU A 244 4.96 -19.88 1.70
C GLU A 244 5.15 -19.04 2.98
N GLY A 245 4.21 -18.13 3.27
CA GLY A 245 4.27 -17.19 4.38
C GLY A 245 5.16 -15.98 4.12
N GLU A 246 5.56 -15.72 2.86
CA GLU A 246 6.29 -14.51 2.51
C GLU A 246 5.33 -13.30 2.56
N GLN A 247 5.71 -12.27 3.34
CA GLN A 247 4.91 -11.06 3.49
C GLN A 247 5.00 -10.16 2.25
N CYS A 248 3.90 -9.51 1.93
CA CYS A 248 3.84 -8.48 0.91
C CYS A 248 2.96 -7.31 1.33
N ASP A 249 3.35 -6.10 0.93
CA ASP A 249 2.70 -4.89 1.41
C ASP A 249 2.59 -3.84 0.32
N ILE A 250 1.50 -3.08 0.37
CA ILE A 250 1.26 -1.88 -0.43
C ILE A 250 0.90 -0.73 0.50
N ASN A 251 1.79 0.26 0.54
CA ASN A 251 1.55 1.50 1.28
C ASN A 251 1.55 2.69 0.33
N ARG A 252 0.53 3.54 0.44
CA ARG A 252 0.39 4.80 -0.30
C ARG A 252 0.01 5.90 0.68
N ILE A 253 0.70 7.04 0.62
CA ILE A 253 0.35 8.23 1.39
C ILE A 253 -0.12 9.28 0.40
N ILE A 254 -1.40 9.66 0.47
CA ILE A 254 -1.98 10.72 -0.35
C ILE A 254 -2.03 11.97 0.51
N THR A 255 -1.41 13.04 0.04
CA THR A 255 -1.32 14.31 0.75
C THR A 255 -2.03 15.39 -0.04
N LYS A 256 -2.84 16.19 0.64
CA LYS A 256 -3.36 17.47 0.13
C LYS A 256 -2.83 18.58 1.02
N ARG A 257 -1.99 19.45 0.47
CA ARG A 257 -1.33 20.54 1.22
C ARG A 257 -1.37 21.86 0.48
N LYS A 258 -1.27 22.95 1.22
CA LYS A 258 -1.04 24.29 0.68
C LYS A 258 0.46 24.53 0.57
N ARG A 259 0.94 24.88 -0.62
CA ARG A 259 2.34 25.25 -0.87
C ARG A 259 2.64 26.65 -0.35
N GLU A 260 3.91 27.00 -0.30
CA GLU A 260 4.38 28.32 0.16
C GLU A 260 3.83 29.48 -0.71
N ASP A 261 3.56 29.22 -1.99
CA ASP A 261 2.93 30.17 -2.92
C ASP A 261 1.41 30.32 -2.73
N GLY A 262 0.83 29.53 -1.82
CA GLY A 262 -0.61 29.49 -1.55
C GLY A 262 -1.40 28.54 -2.45
N GLU A 263 -0.78 27.92 -3.46
CA GLU A 263 -1.43 26.93 -4.31
C GLU A 263 -1.64 25.61 -3.57
N VAL A 264 -2.71 24.90 -3.93
CA VAL A 264 -3.05 23.60 -3.36
C VAL A 264 -2.47 22.50 -4.23
N GLU A 265 -1.65 21.66 -3.61
CA GLU A 265 -1.04 20.50 -4.26
C GLU A 265 -1.63 19.21 -3.70
N LYS A 266 -1.93 18.28 -4.60
CA LYS A 266 -2.22 16.89 -4.27
C LYS A 266 -1.11 15.99 -4.78
N SER A 267 -0.52 15.20 -3.89
CA SER A 267 0.56 14.28 -4.22
C SER A 267 0.32 12.90 -3.62
N VAL A 268 1.00 11.89 -4.16
CA VAL A 268 1.04 10.55 -3.57
C VAL A 268 2.48 10.09 -3.39
N TYR A 269 2.80 9.59 -2.20
CA TYR A 269 4.07 8.95 -1.90
C TYR A 269 3.88 7.43 -1.83
N HIS A 270 4.61 6.69 -2.68
CA HIS A 270 4.67 5.24 -2.63
C HIS A 270 5.68 4.81 -1.57
N GLU A 271 5.22 4.71 -0.32
CA GLU A 271 6.07 4.39 0.83
C GLU A 271 6.63 2.96 0.77
N ARG A 272 5.79 1.98 0.40
CA ARG A 272 6.19 0.58 0.32
C ARG A 272 5.44 -0.14 -0.79
N PHE A 273 6.17 -0.96 -1.53
CA PHE A 273 5.59 -1.89 -2.50
C PHE A 273 6.48 -3.12 -2.60
N SER A 274 6.09 -4.19 -1.90
CA SER A 274 6.83 -5.46 -1.87
C SER A 274 5.95 -6.58 -2.41
N LEU A 275 6.54 -7.48 -3.18
CA LEU A 275 5.90 -8.66 -3.74
C LEU A 275 6.74 -9.91 -3.40
N PRO A 276 6.12 -11.02 -2.98
CA PRO A 276 6.83 -12.27 -2.74
C PRO A 276 7.32 -12.83 -4.07
N ASN A 277 8.32 -13.71 -4.00
CA ASN A 277 8.93 -14.29 -5.19
C ASN A 277 7.90 -14.99 -6.09
N SER A 278 6.89 -15.60 -5.46
CA SER A 278 5.78 -16.31 -6.10
C SER A 278 4.93 -15.47 -7.05
N VAL A 279 4.89 -14.13 -6.92
CA VAL A 279 4.04 -13.24 -7.75
C VAL A 279 4.80 -12.19 -8.57
N GLN A 280 6.12 -12.07 -8.42
CA GLN A 280 6.92 -11.03 -9.09
C GLN A 280 6.90 -11.12 -10.63
N GLU A 281 6.78 -12.33 -11.21
CA GLU A 281 6.87 -12.54 -12.67
C GLU A 281 5.52 -12.41 -13.41
N GLY A 282 4.41 -12.16 -12.71
CA GLY A 282 3.06 -12.10 -13.29
C GLY A 282 2.63 -10.73 -13.84
N GLY A 283 3.54 -9.74 -13.84
CA GLY A 283 3.22 -8.35 -14.19
C GLY A 283 2.27 -7.67 -13.19
N VAL A 284 2.09 -8.25 -12.00
CA VAL A 284 1.18 -7.77 -10.95
C VAL A 284 1.50 -6.32 -10.57
N ALA A 285 2.78 -6.02 -10.39
CA ALA A 285 3.29 -4.66 -10.14
C ALA A 285 2.81 -3.64 -11.18
N GLY A 286 2.93 -3.98 -12.46
CA GLY A 286 2.52 -3.12 -13.56
C GLY A 286 1.00 -2.91 -13.59
N LYS A 287 0.23 -3.97 -13.33
CA LYS A 287 -1.24 -3.90 -13.27
C LYS A 287 -1.72 -2.99 -12.14
N VAL A 288 -1.21 -3.18 -10.92
CA VAL A 288 -1.53 -2.33 -9.76
C VAL A 288 -1.20 -0.88 -10.07
N LEU A 289 0.01 -0.60 -10.56
CA LEU A 289 0.40 0.77 -10.89
C LEU A 289 -0.53 1.39 -11.96
N LYS A 290 -0.86 0.63 -13.01
CA LYS A 290 -1.75 1.10 -14.08
C LYS A 290 -3.14 1.45 -13.58
N GLU A 291 -3.71 0.62 -12.71
CA GLU A 291 -5.03 0.87 -12.15
C GLU A 291 -5.00 2.03 -11.14
N SER A 292 -3.96 2.11 -10.31
CA SER A 292 -3.74 3.26 -9.40
C SER A 292 -3.65 4.59 -10.16
N LEU A 293 -3.02 4.63 -11.34
CA LEU A 293 -2.94 5.86 -12.14
C LEU A 293 -4.31 6.39 -12.56
N THR A 294 -5.23 5.50 -12.94
CA THR A 294 -6.59 5.89 -13.32
C THR A 294 -7.31 6.56 -12.14
N GLU A 295 -7.09 6.05 -10.94
CA GLU A 295 -7.65 6.60 -9.72
C GLU A 295 -6.97 7.92 -9.33
N TYR A 296 -5.63 8.02 -9.47
CA TYR A 296 -4.89 9.26 -9.25
C TYR A 296 -5.41 10.41 -10.11
N ASP A 297 -5.79 10.15 -11.36
CA ASP A 297 -6.42 11.16 -12.21
C ASP A 297 -7.77 11.62 -11.67
N ALA A 298 -8.61 10.67 -11.24
CA ALA A 298 -9.92 10.98 -10.68
C ALA A 298 -9.81 11.78 -9.37
N MET A 299 -8.72 11.58 -8.62
CA MET A 299 -8.39 12.30 -7.39
C MET A 299 -7.80 13.70 -7.64
N GLY A 300 -7.31 13.96 -8.85
CA GLY A 300 -6.55 15.16 -9.18
C GLY A 300 -5.14 15.17 -8.59
N ILE A 301 -4.51 14.00 -8.44
CA ILE A 301 -3.10 13.91 -8.03
C ILE A 301 -2.22 14.52 -9.13
N GLN A 302 -1.32 15.41 -8.73
CA GLN A 302 -0.43 16.15 -9.62
C GLN A 302 0.98 15.58 -9.64
N ARG A 303 1.41 14.95 -8.53
CA ARG A 303 2.77 14.47 -8.33
C ARG A 303 2.77 13.10 -7.66
N MET A 304 3.66 12.22 -8.11
CA MET A 304 3.97 10.98 -7.41
C MET A 304 5.43 10.96 -7.00
N ASP A 305 5.68 10.54 -5.78
CA ASP A 305 7.02 10.38 -5.20
C ASP A 305 7.18 8.94 -4.72
N LEU A 306 8.41 8.43 -4.73
CA LEU A 306 8.69 7.10 -4.21
C LEU A 306 10.14 6.95 -3.78
N HIS A 307 10.38 5.97 -2.91
CA HIS A 307 11.70 5.47 -2.59
C HIS A 307 11.80 4.01 -3.03
N ALA A 308 12.72 3.74 -3.96
CA ALA A 308 12.99 2.41 -4.47
C ALA A 308 14.32 1.91 -3.91
N ASN A 309 14.21 1.08 -2.87
CA ASN A 309 15.35 0.40 -2.28
C ASN A 309 15.36 -1.08 -2.75
N ILE A 310 16.49 -1.74 -2.58
CA ILE A 310 16.65 -3.18 -2.32
C ILE A 310 17.13 -4.06 -3.50
N SER A 311 16.83 -3.79 -4.78
CA SER A 311 17.46 -4.58 -5.88
C SER A 311 17.21 -4.08 -7.30
N VAL A 312 15.95 -3.92 -7.70
CA VAL A 312 15.56 -3.59 -9.10
C VAL A 312 14.88 -2.24 -9.26
N GLY A 313 14.60 -1.59 -8.14
CA GLY A 313 13.69 -0.45 -8.03
C GLY A 313 14.07 0.74 -8.90
N GLY A 314 15.28 1.29 -8.71
CA GLY A 314 15.71 2.50 -9.41
C GLY A 314 15.59 2.39 -10.93
N TYR A 315 16.07 1.28 -11.51
CA TYR A 315 15.91 1.01 -12.95
C TYR A 315 14.43 0.96 -13.37
N ALA A 316 13.61 0.20 -12.64
CA ALA A 316 12.21 0.00 -13.01
C ALA A 316 11.47 1.34 -13.08
N TRP A 317 11.64 2.20 -12.08
CA TRP A 317 10.94 3.48 -12.00
C TRP A 317 11.51 4.55 -12.93
N ALA A 318 12.83 4.61 -13.12
CA ALA A 318 13.42 5.46 -14.15
C ALA A 318 12.94 5.04 -15.56
N SER A 319 12.81 3.73 -15.84
CA SER A 319 12.24 3.24 -17.09
C SER A 319 10.76 3.66 -17.30
N TYR A 320 10.07 3.95 -16.21
CA TYR A 320 8.69 4.45 -16.19
C TYR A 320 8.58 5.98 -16.29
N GLY A 321 9.71 6.68 -16.38
CA GLY A 321 9.74 8.12 -16.64
C GLY A 321 9.92 8.97 -15.39
N PHE A 322 10.06 8.38 -14.21
CA PHE A 322 10.34 9.15 -13.01
C PHE A 322 11.73 9.79 -13.06
N GLU A 323 11.80 11.00 -12.55
CA GLU A 323 12.98 11.83 -12.42
C GLU A 323 13.64 11.62 -11.06
N PHE A 324 14.94 11.93 -10.99
CA PHE A 324 15.73 11.84 -9.77
C PHE A 324 15.45 13.03 -8.86
N ASP A 325 15.08 12.75 -7.60
CA ASP A 325 14.85 13.80 -6.61
C ASP A 325 16.12 14.17 -5.86
N LYS A 326 16.86 15.16 -6.38
CA LYS A 326 18.10 15.69 -5.81
C LYS A 326 18.08 16.06 -4.31
N ASN A 327 16.92 16.21 -3.69
CA ASN A 327 16.85 16.61 -2.28
C ASN A 327 17.01 15.42 -1.31
N HIS A 328 16.97 14.19 -1.82
CA HIS A 328 16.94 12.96 -1.02
C HIS A 328 18.11 12.01 -1.32
N HIS A 329 19.10 12.46 -2.10
CA HIS A 329 20.29 11.67 -2.46
C HIS A 329 21.56 12.35 -1.98
N ASP A 330 22.63 11.55 -1.84
CA ASP A 330 23.97 12.05 -1.57
C ASP A 330 24.52 12.81 -2.80
N GLU A 331 24.15 12.37 -4.01
CA GLU A 331 24.45 13.09 -5.24
C GLU A 331 23.55 14.32 -5.39
N SER A 332 24.18 15.49 -5.41
CA SER A 332 23.52 16.80 -5.45
C SER A 332 23.16 17.24 -6.87
N SER A 333 23.69 16.55 -7.88
CA SER A 333 23.51 16.88 -9.30
C SER A 333 23.33 15.64 -10.17
N ILE A 334 22.81 15.85 -11.38
CA ILE A 334 22.64 14.76 -12.35
C ILE A 334 24.00 14.28 -12.88
N GLU A 335 24.99 15.17 -12.93
CA GLU A 335 26.36 14.88 -13.31
C GLU A 335 27.06 13.96 -12.30
N GLU A 336 26.91 14.24 -11.00
CA GLU A 336 27.43 13.38 -9.93
C GLU A 336 26.79 11.99 -9.96
N LEU A 337 25.48 11.90 -10.19
CA LEU A 337 24.78 10.63 -10.36
C LEU A 337 25.29 9.83 -11.58
N ALA A 338 25.48 10.53 -12.70
CA ALA A 338 26.03 9.97 -13.93
C ALA A 338 27.45 9.41 -13.74
N GLU A 339 28.30 10.16 -13.03
CA GLU A 339 29.65 9.74 -12.65
C GLU A 339 29.61 8.52 -11.74
N HIS A 340 28.78 8.55 -10.69
CA HIS A 340 28.58 7.40 -9.78
C HIS A 340 28.22 6.12 -10.54
N TYR A 341 27.25 6.17 -11.46
CA TYR A 341 26.87 5.00 -12.24
C TYR A 341 27.94 4.56 -13.24
N SER A 342 28.74 5.49 -13.76
CA SER A 342 29.90 5.13 -14.59
C SER A 342 30.94 4.39 -13.78
N ASP A 343 31.31 4.90 -12.60
CA ASP A 343 32.30 4.27 -11.72
C ASP A 343 31.84 2.88 -11.29
N LYS A 344 30.55 2.74 -10.98
CA LYS A 344 29.94 1.44 -10.69
C LYS A 344 30.07 0.46 -11.85
N LEU A 345 29.86 0.90 -13.09
CA LEU A 345 30.08 0.04 -14.26
C LEU A 345 31.54 -0.38 -14.39
N GLU A 346 32.48 0.55 -14.20
CA GLU A 346 33.92 0.25 -14.26
C GLU A 346 34.32 -0.77 -13.18
N ILE A 347 33.78 -0.67 -11.96
CA ILE A 347 33.99 -1.66 -10.87
C ILE A 347 33.44 -3.03 -11.25
N ILE A 348 32.25 -3.09 -11.84
CA ILE A 348 31.66 -4.35 -12.29
C ILE A 348 32.54 -4.99 -13.37
N LEU A 349 32.96 -4.21 -14.38
CA LEU A 349 33.85 -4.69 -15.44
C LEU A 349 35.21 -5.17 -14.91
N ALA A 350 35.76 -4.49 -13.90
CA ALA A 350 36.98 -4.94 -13.22
C ALA A 350 36.76 -6.25 -12.45
N THR A 351 35.61 -6.42 -11.79
CA THR A 351 35.24 -7.64 -11.07
C THR A 351 35.04 -8.84 -12.01
N MET A 352 34.59 -8.56 -13.24
CA MET A 352 34.49 -9.54 -14.33
C MET A 352 35.85 -9.92 -14.92
N ASP A 353 36.95 -9.30 -14.47
CA ASP A 353 38.28 -9.45 -15.04
C ASP A 353 38.25 -9.17 -16.56
N PHE A 354 37.47 -8.15 -16.98
CA PHE A 354 37.20 -7.85 -18.39
C PHE A 354 38.39 -7.19 -19.10
N TYR A 355 39.20 -6.43 -18.36
CA TYR A 355 40.35 -5.72 -18.90
C TYR A 355 41.65 -6.47 -18.57
N GLU A 356 42.60 -6.47 -19.51
CA GLU A 356 44.00 -6.77 -19.24
C GLU A 356 44.80 -5.48 -19.20
N GLU A 357 45.65 -5.34 -18.19
CA GLU A 357 46.59 -4.23 -18.11
C GLU A 357 47.86 -4.57 -18.88
N ARG A 358 48.20 -3.73 -19.86
CA ARG A 358 49.43 -3.85 -20.63
C ARG A 358 50.18 -2.53 -20.59
N PHE A 359 51.49 -2.58 -20.45
CA PHE A 359 52.33 -1.39 -20.59
C PHE A 359 52.45 -1.02 -22.08
N ASP A 360 52.06 0.21 -22.42
CA ASP A 360 52.18 0.77 -23.77
C ASP A 360 53.47 1.59 -23.86
N ASP A 361 54.51 0.99 -24.45
CA ASP A 361 55.83 1.60 -24.60
C ASP A 361 55.79 2.93 -25.38
N GLU A 362 54.81 3.14 -26.26
CA GLU A 362 54.69 4.38 -27.03
C GLU A 362 54.12 5.53 -26.19
N LYS A 363 53.27 5.21 -25.22
CA LYS A 363 52.67 6.19 -24.30
C LYS A 363 53.41 6.34 -22.98
N ASP A 364 54.33 5.42 -22.68
CA ASP A 364 55.02 5.32 -21.39
C ASP A 364 54.02 5.22 -20.22
N ASP A 365 52.94 4.45 -20.42
CA ASP A 365 51.83 4.32 -19.47
C ASP A 365 51.17 2.93 -19.53
N TRP A 366 50.46 2.55 -18.46
CA TRP A 366 49.64 1.34 -18.43
C TRP A 366 48.30 1.59 -19.11
N VAL A 367 48.00 0.80 -20.15
CA VAL A 367 46.72 0.82 -20.85
C VAL A 367 45.87 -0.38 -20.45
N LYS A 368 44.55 -0.17 -20.36
CA LYS A 368 43.57 -1.22 -20.18
C LYS A 368 43.06 -1.65 -21.55
N GLU A 369 43.38 -2.87 -21.97
CA GLU A 369 42.84 -3.48 -23.20
C GLU A 369 41.70 -4.44 -22.83
N ALA A 370 40.61 -4.45 -23.60
CA ALA A 370 39.50 -5.37 -23.36
C ALA A 370 39.85 -6.79 -23.80
N LYS A 371 39.57 -7.80 -22.96
CA LYS A 371 39.74 -9.22 -23.32
C LYS A 371 38.82 -9.68 -24.46
N ILE A 372 37.72 -8.96 -24.68
CA ILE A 372 36.80 -9.17 -25.80
C ILE A 372 36.85 -7.90 -26.66
N PRO A 373 37.73 -7.82 -27.67
CA PRO A 373 37.95 -6.60 -28.44
C PRO A 373 36.68 -6.06 -29.12
N ALA A 374 35.77 -6.94 -29.52
CA ALA A 374 34.50 -6.56 -30.13
C ALA A 374 33.57 -5.75 -29.19
N LEU A 375 33.76 -5.87 -27.87
CA LEU A 375 32.99 -5.17 -26.85
C LEU A 375 33.64 -3.89 -26.33
N GLU A 376 34.90 -3.65 -26.65
CA GLU A 376 35.65 -2.49 -26.16
C GLU A 376 34.96 -1.17 -26.54
N LYS A 377 34.66 -1.00 -27.83
CA LYS A 377 34.01 0.20 -28.34
C LYS A 377 32.58 0.38 -27.79
N PRO A 378 31.68 -0.62 -27.86
CA PRO A 378 30.36 -0.51 -27.24
C PRO A 378 30.39 -0.11 -25.76
N LEU A 379 31.30 -0.69 -24.96
CA LEU A 379 31.44 -0.34 -23.55
C LEU A 379 31.97 1.08 -23.34
N SER A 380 32.99 1.48 -24.11
CA SER A 380 33.52 2.83 -24.06
C SER A 380 32.45 3.87 -24.41
N ASP A 381 31.63 3.59 -25.43
CA ASP A 381 30.51 4.44 -25.83
C ASP A 381 29.46 4.55 -24.73
N VAL A 382 29.15 3.46 -24.02
CA VAL A 382 28.24 3.45 -22.87
C VAL A 382 28.80 4.25 -21.70
N LEU A 383 30.06 4.04 -21.31
CA LEU A 383 30.72 4.78 -20.23
C LEU A 383 30.73 6.28 -20.52
N LYS A 384 31.05 6.66 -21.77
CA LYS A 384 31.01 8.05 -22.21
C LYS A 384 29.60 8.65 -22.12
N GLN A 385 28.57 7.88 -22.47
CA GLN A 385 27.18 8.30 -22.32
C GLN A 385 26.81 8.48 -20.85
N LEU A 386 27.21 7.58 -19.96
CA LEU A 386 26.95 7.73 -18.53
C LEU A 386 27.60 9.01 -18.00
N LYS A 387 28.87 9.28 -18.32
CA LYS A 387 29.60 10.49 -17.89
C LYS A 387 29.08 11.82 -18.46
N SER A 388 28.13 11.81 -19.41
CA SER A 388 27.68 13.03 -20.08
C SER A 388 26.53 13.77 -19.39
N GLY A 389 26.29 13.54 -18.09
CA GLY A 389 25.23 14.20 -17.33
C GLY A 389 23.81 13.82 -17.79
N ARG A 390 23.59 12.54 -18.08
CA ARG A 390 22.30 12.02 -18.60
C ARG A 390 21.24 11.92 -17.52
N THR A 391 19.99 12.07 -17.90
CA THR A 391 18.86 11.89 -16.96
C THR A 391 18.74 10.42 -16.51
N PRO A 392 18.02 10.12 -15.42
CA PRO A 392 17.84 8.73 -14.98
C PRO A 392 17.17 7.84 -16.04
N GLN A 393 16.22 8.37 -16.79
CA GLN A 393 15.54 7.66 -17.89
C GLN A 393 16.54 7.32 -19.01
N GLU A 394 17.45 8.25 -19.28
CA GLU A 394 18.50 8.08 -20.26
C GLU A 394 19.57 7.08 -19.81
N ILE A 395 19.93 7.10 -18.53
CA ILE A 395 20.79 6.09 -17.89
C ILE A 395 20.11 4.72 -17.94
N ALA A 396 18.82 4.62 -17.61
CA ALA A 396 18.05 3.40 -17.75
C ALA A 396 17.99 2.90 -19.21
N GLY A 397 18.11 3.78 -20.20
CA GLY A 397 18.23 3.41 -21.61
C GLY A 397 19.65 3.05 -22.07
N ALA A 398 20.67 3.23 -21.23
CA ALA A 398 22.06 3.06 -21.64
C ALA A 398 22.38 1.59 -21.98
N GLY A 399 23.05 1.39 -23.11
CA GLY A 399 23.44 0.06 -23.59
C GLY A 399 22.27 -0.84 -24.00
N ILE A 400 21.07 -0.31 -24.27
CA ILE A 400 19.90 -1.13 -24.63
C ILE A 400 20.11 -2.01 -25.87
N ASP A 401 21.03 -1.60 -26.75
CA ASP A 401 21.47 -2.30 -27.96
C ASP A 401 22.73 -3.16 -27.75
N GLY A 402 23.20 -3.28 -26.51
CA GLY A 402 24.39 -4.03 -26.12
C GLY A 402 25.50 -3.15 -25.52
N PRO A 403 26.46 -3.76 -24.81
CA PRO A 403 26.52 -5.18 -24.48
C PRO A 403 25.48 -5.62 -23.44
N PHE A 404 25.23 -6.93 -23.41
CA PHE A 404 24.34 -7.58 -22.46
C PHE A 404 25.12 -8.44 -21.47
N PHE A 405 24.62 -8.54 -20.25
CA PHE A 405 25.25 -9.20 -19.12
C PHE A 405 24.25 -10.18 -18.50
N CYS A 406 24.74 -11.35 -18.12
CA CYS A 406 24.02 -12.33 -17.31
C CYS A 406 24.91 -12.74 -16.13
N ARG A 407 24.31 -13.05 -14.98
CA ARG A 407 25.03 -13.58 -13.83
C ARG A 407 24.40 -14.90 -13.41
N ASP A 408 25.24 -15.89 -13.15
CA ASP A 408 24.77 -17.16 -12.60
C ASP A 408 24.88 -17.20 -11.07
N LYS A 409 24.33 -18.25 -10.46
CA LYS A 409 24.32 -18.45 -9.01
C LYS A 409 25.69 -18.71 -8.39
N SER A 410 26.72 -18.94 -9.21
CA SER A 410 28.12 -19.07 -8.79
C SER A 410 28.83 -17.71 -8.80
N ASP A 411 28.07 -16.62 -8.93
CA ASP A 411 28.54 -15.25 -9.03
C ASP A 411 29.34 -14.94 -10.30
N GLU A 412 29.39 -15.86 -11.27
CA GLU A 412 30.12 -15.70 -12.53
C GLU A 412 29.29 -14.85 -13.52
N TRP A 413 29.99 -13.92 -14.17
CA TRP A 413 29.43 -12.99 -15.12
C TRP A 413 29.70 -13.42 -16.56
N HIS A 414 28.67 -13.32 -17.39
CA HIS A 414 28.70 -13.69 -18.80
C HIS A 414 28.29 -12.48 -19.64
N ILE A 415 29.07 -12.13 -20.66
CA ILE A 415 28.86 -10.94 -21.50
C ILE A 415 28.57 -11.35 -22.94
N PHE A 416 27.59 -10.69 -23.55
CA PHE A 416 27.09 -10.99 -24.89
C PHE A 416 26.97 -9.72 -25.74
N GLU A 417 27.25 -9.85 -27.03
CA GLU A 417 26.97 -8.80 -28.02
C GLU A 417 25.48 -8.77 -28.39
N ASP A 418 24.87 -9.95 -28.53
CA ASP A 418 23.52 -10.11 -29.03
C ASP A 418 22.49 -10.33 -27.91
N LYS A 419 21.37 -9.62 -28.02
CA LYS A 419 20.28 -9.67 -27.03
C LYS A 419 19.59 -11.03 -26.98
N LEU A 420 19.44 -11.70 -28.13
CA LEU A 420 18.76 -12.99 -28.21
C LEU A 420 19.64 -14.09 -27.61
N GLU A 421 20.95 -14.02 -27.84
CA GLU A 421 21.93 -14.90 -27.20
C GLU A 421 21.91 -14.74 -25.68
N ALA A 422 22.01 -13.52 -25.17
CA ALA A 422 21.93 -13.24 -23.74
C ALA A 422 20.62 -13.76 -23.12
N LYS A 423 19.48 -13.54 -23.79
CA LYS A 423 18.18 -14.08 -23.38
C LYS A 423 18.15 -15.60 -23.38
N SER A 424 18.69 -16.24 -24.42
CA SER A 424 18.76 -17.70 -24.50
C SER A 424 19.61 -18.27 -23.37
N PHE A 425 20.74 -17.64 -23.06
CA PHE A 425 21.60 -18.04 -21.95
C PHE A 425 20.92 -17.85 -20.60
N SER A 426 20.31 -16.69 -20.35
CA SER A 426 19.56 -16.43 -19.12
C SER A 426 18.40 -17.43 -18.93
N GLN A 427 17.68 -17.78 -19.99
CA GLN A 427 16.63 -18.80 -19.90
C GLN A 427 17.21 -20.18 -19.50
N LYS A 428 18.38 -20.56 -20.04
CA LYS A 428 19.07 -21.79 -19.63
C LYS A 428 19.46 -21.78 -18.14
N LEU A 429 19.93 -20.63 -17.63
CA LEU A 429 20.21 -20.49 -16.20
C LEU A 429 18.95 -20.68 -15.36
N LYS A 430 17.83 -20.07 -15.78
CA LYS A 430 16.53 -20.23 -15.11
C LYS A 430 16.06 -21.69 -15.11
N ASP A 431 16.04 -22.33 -16.28
CA ASP A 431 15.59 -23.72 -16.45
C ASP A 431 16.43 -24.73 -15.64
N SER A 432 17.70 -24.41 -15.39
CA SER A 432 18.63 -25.26 -14.64
C SER A 432 18.77 -24.91 -13.15
N GLY A 433 18.02 -23.91 -12.66
CA GLY A 433 18.15 -23.40 -11.29
C GLY A 433 19.55 -22.85 -11.00
N GLN A 434 20.18 -22.23 -12.00
CA GLN A 434 21.49 -21.56 -11.94
C GLN A 434 21.38 -20.05 -12.09
N GLU A 435 20.18 -19.48 -12.20
CA GLU A 435 19.99 -18.03 -12.29
C GLU A 435 20.36 -17.37 -10.95
N HIS A 436 21.08 -16.25 -11.02
CA HIS A 436 21.42 -15.47 -9.84
C HIS A 436 20.15 -14.84 -9.23
N PRO A 437 19.96 -14.89 -7.89
CA PRO A 437 18.75 -14.35 -7.24
C PRO A 437 18.54 -12.85 -7.48
N ASP A 438 19.59 -12.04 -7.40
CA ASP A 438 19.49 -10.57 -7.56
C ASP A 438 19.66 -10.04 -9.00
N TYR A 439 20.23 -10.85 -9.90
CA TYR A 439 20.61 -10.44 -11.26
C TYR A 439 19.90 -11.32 -12.30
N LYS A 440 18.57 -11.35 -12.21
CA LYS A 440 17.70 -12.15 -13.11
C LYS A 440 17.61 -11.55 -14.52
N GLY A 441 17.59 -12.42 -15.51
CA GLY A 441 17.45 -12.03 -16.91
C GLY A 441 18.75 -11.57 -17.59
N ALA A 442 18.64 -11.27 -18.89
CA ALA A 442 19.65 -10.49 -19.61
C ALA A 442 19.57 -9.02 -19.20
N LEU A 443 20.70 -8.44 -18.80
CA LEU A 443 20.83 -7.06 -18.35
C LEU A 443 21.59 -6.26 -19.40
N HIS A 444 21.20 -5.02 -19.69
CA HIS A 444 22.08 -4.07 -20.37
C HIS A 444 22.74 -3.16 -19.33
N ALA A 445 23.74 -2.38 -19.74
CA ALA A 445 24.53 -1.55 -18.84
C ALA A 445 23.68 -0.61 -17.97
N GLY A 446 22.71 0.09 -18.55
CA GLY A 446 21.80 0.98 -17.82
C GLY A 446 21.00 0.28 -16.73
N LYS A 447 20.48 -0.92 -17.00
CA LYS A 447 19.83 -1.74 -15.98
C LYS A 447 20.83 -2.14 -14.91
N LEU A 448 21.97 -2.68 -15.33
CA LEU A 448 23.03 -3.20 -14.47
C LEU A 448 23.53 -2.18 -13.44
N VAL A 449 23.84 -0.95 -13.86
CA VAL A 449 24.36 0.10 -12.95
C VAL A 449 23.31 0.62 -11.98
N MET A 450 22.03 0.55 -12.34
CA MET A 450 20.94 1.01 -11.48
C MET A 450 20.44 -0.07 -10.50
N LEU A 451 20.86 -1.33 -10.63
CA LEU A 451 20.50 -2.39 -9.68
C LEU A 451 21.18 -2.17 -8.32
N GLY A 452 20.44 -2.36 -7.23
CA GLY A 452 20.96 -2.28 -5.86
C GLY A 452 21.40 -0.89 -5.41
N SER A 453 21.04 0.18 -6.13
CA SER A 453 21.21 1.55 -5.66
C SER A 453 19.90 2.05 -5.04
N ASP A 454 20.01 2.73 -3.89
CA ASP A 454 18.91 3.49 -3.33
C ASP A 454 18.49 4.58 -4.33
N TRP A 455 17.18 4.72 -4.51
CA TRP A 455 16.68 5.64 -5.51
C TRP A 455 15.39 6.34 -5.09
N TYR A 456 15.47 7.66 -4.93
CA TYR A 456 14.32 8.54 -4.74
C TYR A 456 13.88 9.13 -6.08
N GLY A 457 12.63 8.84 -6.41
CA GLY A 457 12.00 9.20 -7.67
C GLY A 457 10.84 10.15 -7.48
N SER A 458 10.69 11.10 -8.40
CA SER A 458 9.48 11.91 -8.51
C SER A 458 9.00 11.97 -9.95
N ILE A 459 7.69 12.04 -10.16
CA ILE A 459 7.09 12.31 -11.47
C ILE A 459 5.95 13.30 -11.32
N ASP A 460 6.02 14.36 -12.11
CA ASP A 460 4.95 15.34 -12.22
C ASP A 460 3.98 14.87 -13.32
N LEU A 461 2.77 14.48 -12.90
CA LEU A 461 1.72 13.96 -13.77
C LEU A 461 1.08 15.06 -14.64
N THR A 462 1.26 16.33 -14.26
CA THR A 462 0.71 17.47 -15.00
C THR A 462 1.60 17.90 -16.17
N LYS A 463 2.91 17.60 -16.10
CA LYS A 463 3.88 17.97 -17.12
C LYS A 463 3.88 17.04 -18.33
N THR A 464 4.18 17.62 -19.48
CA THR A 464 4.66 16.88 -20.65
C THR A 464 6.12 16.50 -20.45
N GLY A 465 6.41 15.21 -20.52
CA GLY A 465 7.75 14.67 -20.33
C GLY A 465 8.73 15.06 -21.44
N PRO A 466 10.01 14.70 -21.28
CA PRO A 466 11.09 15.03 -22.23
C PRO A 466 10.82 14.56 -23.67
N SER A 467 10.00 13.52 -23.85
CA SER A 467 9.63 12.95 -25.15
C SER A 467 8.32 13.51 -25.75
N LYS A 468 7.84 14.66 -25.26
CA LYS A 468 6.67 15.41 -25.78
C LYS A 468 5.30 14.73 -25.61
N GLY A 469 5.21 13.56 -24.97
CA GLY A 469 3.96 13.01 -24.44
C GLY A 469 3.71 13.53 -23.03
N LYS A 470 2.47 13.57 -22.55
CA LYS A 470 2.21 13.77 -21.10
C LYS A 470 2.99 12.69 -20.33
N ASN A 471 3.66 13.02 -19.22
CA ASN A 471 4.41 12.01 -18.42
C ASN A 471 3.56 10.75 -18.15
N ARG A 472 2.27 10.97 -17.95
CA ARG A 472 1.22 9.95 -17.94
C ARG A 472 1.17 9.03 -19.17
N GLU A 473 1.14 9.56 -20.38
CA GLU A 473 1.08 8.75 -21.61
C GLU A 473 2.31 7.87 -21.78
N LEU A 474 3.48 8.37 -21.36
CA LEU A 474 4.73 7.60 -21.37
C LEU A 474 4.66 6.46 -20.35
N LEU A 475 4.15 6.75 -19.16
CA LEU A 475 3.96 5.78 -18.10
C LEU A 475 2.94 4.69 -18.52
N GLU A 476 1.79 5.09 -19.07
CA GLU A 476 0.77 4.16 -19.59
C GLU A 476 1.32 3.31 -20.76
N LYS A 477 2.07 3.93 -21.68
CA LYS A 477 2.73 3.21 -22.77
C LYS A 477 3.75 2.20 -22.25
N ALA A 478 4.58 2.59 -21.28
CA ALA A 478 5.55 1.69 -20.67
C ALA A 478 4.85 0.51 -19.96
N LEU A 479 3.72 0.76 -19.29
CA LEU A 479 2.92 -0.24 -18.60
C LEU A 479 2.12 -1.17 -19.52
N THR A 480 1.83 -0.76 -20.76
CA THR A 480 1.15 -1.60 -21.77
C THR A 480 2.12 -2.42 -22.64
N SER A 481 3.40 -2.03 -22.66
CA SER A 481 4.44 -2.69 -23.47
C SER A 481 5.12 -3.88 -22.81
N LYS A 482 4.91 -4.04 -21.50
CA LYS A 482 5.38 -5.16 -20.67
C LYS A 482 4.19 -6.09 -20.41
#